data_AF-E8R8W4-F1
#
_entry.id   AF-E8R8W4-F1
#
_cell.length_a   1.000
_cell.length_b   1.000
_cell.length_c   1.000
_cell.angle_alpha   90.00
_cell.angle_beta   90.00
_cell.angle_gamma   90.00
#
_symmetry.space_group_name_H-M   'P 1'
#
loop_
_entity.id
_entity.type
_entity.pdbx_description
1 polymer ?
#
loop_
_entity_poly.entity_id
_entity_poly.type
_entity_poly.pdbx_seq_one_letter_code
_entity_poly.pdbx_strand_id
1 'polypeptide(L)' 'MTGSLVKAAFIGLLAASIFFLVVSVWLLYIDRALPSLLSLLIGLTLLSTSLSILRKLTEG' A
#
# COMPACT_ATOMS: atom_id res chain seq x y z
N MET A 1 23.64 7.76 2.56
CA MET A 1 22.39 8.54 2.74
C MET A 1 21.20 7.94 1.99
N THR A 2 21.38 7.30 0.83
CA THR A 2 20.30 6.75 -0.02
C THR A 2 19.49 5.60 0.63
N GLY A 3 20.13 4.67 1.36
CA GLY A 3 19.43 3.54 1.99
C GLY A 3 18.41 3.91 3.09
N SER A 4 18.60 5.05 3.76
CA SER A 4 17.64 5.56 4.76
C SER A 4 16.38 6.13 4.12
N LEU A 5 16.53 6.77 2.95
CA LEU A 5 15.42 7.35 2.18
C LEU A 5 14.50 6.26 1.63
N VAL A 6 15.06 5.18 1.09
CA VAL A 6 14.24 4.10 0.53
C VAL A 6 13.52 3.31 1.63
N LYS A 7 14.16 3.10 2.79
CA LYS A 7 13.49 2.52 3.96
C LYS A 7 12.32 3.38 4.45
N ALA A 8 12.51 4.70 4.54
CA ALA A 8 11.43 5.62 4.91
C ALA A 8 10.29 5.61 3.89
N ALA A 9 10.61 5.60 2.59
CA ALA A 9 9.61 5.51 1.53
C ALA A 9 8.84 4.19 1.58
N PHE A 10 9.52 3.06 1.79
CA PHE A 10 8.89 1.75 1.94
C PHE A 10 7.93 1.71 3.14
N ILE A 11 8.36 2.20 4.30
CA ILE A 11 7.51 2.26 5.51
C ILE A 11 6.28 3.14 5.26
N GLY A 12 6.46 4.31 4.62
CA GLY A 12 5.35 5.19 4.27
C GLY A 12 4.35 4.55 3.31
N LEU A 13 4.84 3.85 2.29
CA LEU A 13 4.00 3.16 1.31
C LEU A 13 3.24 1.97 1.95
N LEU A 14 3.90 1.24 2.86
CA LEU A 14 3.30 0.14 3.62
C LEU A 14 2.19 0.66 4.54
N ALA A 15 2.44 1.75 5.27
CA ALA A 15 1.43 2.36 6.13
C ALA A 15 0.21 2.86 5.33
N ALA A 16 0.45 3.48 4.17
CA ALA A 16 -0.63 3.90 3.28
C ALA A 16 -1.44 2.71 2.74
N SER A 17 -0.78 1.61 2.38
CA SER A 17 -1.46 0.39 1.93
C SER A 17 -2.37 -0.19 3.02
N ILE A 18 -1.88 -0.29 4.26
CA ILE A 18 -2.68 -0.77 5.42
C ILE A 18 -3.89 0.14 5.64
N PHE A 19 -3.70 1.46 5.57
CA PHE A 19 -4.80 2.42 5.72
C PHE A 19 -5.89 2.21 4.66
N PHE A 20 -5.52 2.07 3.38
CA PHE A 20 -6.47 1.81 2.29
C PHE A 20 -7.18 0.46 2.41
N LEU A 21 -6.51 -0.56 2.97
CA LEU A 21 -7.12 -1.85 3.31
C LEU A 21 -8.18 -1.71 4.40
N VAL A 22 -7.88 -0.99 5.49
CA VAL A 22 -8.83 -0.73 6.58
C VAL A 22 -10.03 0.06 6.06
N VAL A 23 -9.79 1.12 5.27
CA VAL A 23 -10.86 1.91 4.63
C VAL A 23 -11.69 1.04 3.70
N SER A 24 -11.06 0.14 2.94
CA SER A 24 -11.78 -0.79 2.06
C SER A 24 -12.72 -1.70 2.84
N VAL A 25 -12.24 -2.31 3.93
CA VAL A 25 -13.06 -3.15 4.83
C VAL A 25 -14.21 -2.34 5.44
N TRP A 26 -13.94 -1.11 5.87
CA TRP A 26 -14.97 -0.22 6.42
C TRP A 26 -16.04 0.14 5.38
N LEU A 27 -15.64 0.46 4.15
CA LEU A 27 -16.56 0.76 3.06
C LEU A 27 -17.41 -0.47 2.69
N LEU A 28 -16.83 -1.66 2.73
CA LEU A 28 -17.54 -2.92 2.51
C LEU A 28 -18.58 -3.18 3.63
N TYR A 29 -18.23 -2.84 4.87
CA TYR A 29 -19.12 -2.95 6.03
C TYR A 29 -20.36 -2.04 5.94
N ILE A 30 -20.25 -0.87 5.31
CA ILE A 30 -21.36 0.07 5.09
C ILE A 30 -22.05 -0.09 3.72
N ASP A 31 -21.95 -1.27 3.10
CA ASP A 31 -22.54 -1.61 1.79
C ASP A 31 -22.09 -0.71 0.61
N ARG A 32 -20.97 0.00 0.76
CA ARG A 32 -20.36 0.82 -0.30
C ARG A 32 -19.37 -0.03 -1.11
N ALA A 33 -19.90 -1.00 -1.85
CA ALA A 33 -19.10 -1.97 -2.62
C ALA A 33 -18.23 -1.35 -3.74
N LEU A 34 -18.73 -0.34 -4.46
CA LEU A 34 -17.96 0.35 -5.51
C LEU A 34 -16.75 1.13 -4.93
N PRO A 35 -16.95 1.99 -3.91
CA PRO A 35 -15.84 2.66 -3.24
C PRO A 35 -14.85 1.71 -2.57
N SER A 36 -15.34 0.62 -1.97
CA SER A 36 -14.48 -0.35 -1.30
C SER A 36 -13.52 -1.02 -2.27
N LEU A 37 -13.99 -1.41 -3.46
CA LEU A 37 -13.17 -1.98 -4.54
C LEU A 37 -12.07 -1.02 -5.00
N LEU A 38 -12.41 0.26 -5.22
CA LEU A 38 -11.42 1.27 -5.59
C LEU A 38 -10.35 1.44 -4.50
N SER A 39 -10.77 1.50 -3.23
CA SER A 39 -9.85 1.55 -2.09
C SER A 39 -8.94 0.32 -2.04
N LEU A 40 -9.48 -0.86 -2.35
CA LEU A 40 -8.74 -2.13 -2.36
C LEU A 40 -7.70 -2.16 -3.49
N LEU A 41 -8.08 -1.71 -4.70
CA LEU A 41 -7.17 -1.60 -5.86
C LEU A 41 -6.01 -0.64 -5.58
N ILE A 42 -6.26 0.49 -4.92
CA ILE A 42 -5.22 1.44 -4.52
C ILE A 42 -4.30 0.79 -3.49
N GLY A 43 -4.87 0.17 -2.44
CA GLY A 43 -4.10 -0.52 -1.41
C GLY A 43 -3.19 -1.62 -1.96
N LEU A 44 -3.69 -2.42 -2.92
CA LEU A 44 -2.94 -3.46 -3.60
C LEU A 44 -1.85 -2.90 -4.52
N THR A 45 -2.12 -1.80 -5.23
CA THR A 45 -1.12 -1.14 -6.09
C THR A 45 0.03 -0.60 -5.27
N LEU A 46 -0.26 0.03 -4.12
CA LEU A 46 0.74 0.47 -3.16
C LEU A 46 1.53 -0.71 -2.60
N LEU A 47 0.86 -1.81 -2.22
CA LEU A 47 1.54 -3.00 -1.73
C LEU A 47 2.50 -3.59 -2.79
N SER A 48 2.02 -3.71 -4.03
CA SER A 48 2.83 -4.20 -5.15
C SER A 48 4.03 -3.30 -5.44
N THR A 49 3.83 -1.98 -5.41
CA THR A 49 4.90 -0.98 -5.57
C THR A 49 5.92 -1.09 -4.43
N SER A 50 5.45 -1.28 -3.19
CA SER A 50 6.30 -1.48 -2.02
C SER A 50 7.18 -2.71 -2.17
N LEU A 51 6.60 -3.83 -2.60
CA LEU A 51 7.30 -5.09 -2.86
C LEU A 51 8.30 -4.96 -4.03
N SER A 52 7.93 -4.23 -5.09
CA SER A 52 8.83 -3.97 -6.22
C SER A 52 10.06 -3.16 -5.78
N ILE A 53 9.87 -2.13 -4.96
CA ILE A 53 10.97 -1.33 -4.40
C ILE A 53 11.84 -2.19 -3.49
N LEU A 54 11.23 -2.98 -2.60
CA LEU A 54 11.96 -3.90 -1.72
C LEU A 54 12.78 -4.91 -2.52
N ARG A 55 12.21 -5.45 -3.61
CA ARG A 55 12.89 -6.37 -4.51
C ARG A 55 14.08 -5.70 -5.19
N LYS A 56 13.90 -4.49 -5.74
CA LYS A 56 15.00 -3.70 -6.33
C LYS A 56 16.12 -3.38 -5.34
N LEU A 57 15.79 -3.21 -4.06
CA LEU A 57 16.78 -3.02 -3.00
C LEU A 57 17.50 -4.31 -2.58
N THR A 58 16.88 -5.47 -2.79
CA THR A 58 17.42 -6.78 -2.38
C THR A 58 18.24 -7.42 -3.50
N GLU A 59 17.86 -7.20 -4.77
CA GLU A 59 18.55 -7.71 -5.96
C GLU A 59 19.64 -6.74 -6.49
N GLY A 60 19.84 -5.58 -5.86
CA GLY A 60 20.78 -4.53 -6.26
C GLY A 60 22.01 -4.40 -5.38
#